data_AF-A0A7S2Q855-F1
#
_entry.id   AF-A0A7S2Q855-F1
#
_cell.length_a   1.000
_cell.length_b   1.000
_cell.length_c   1.000
_cell.angle_alpha   90.00
_cell.angle_beta   90.00
_cell.angle_gamma   90.00
#
_symmetry.space_group_name_H-M   'P 1'
#
loop_
_entity.id
_entity.type
_entity.pdbx_description
1 polymer ?
#
loop_
_entity_poly.entity_id
_entity_poly.type
_entity_poly.pdbx_seq_one_letter_code
_entity_poly.pdbx_strand_id
1 'polypeptide(L)'
;KQANHQPPPPPPPAKPLPFKCRTLAGAAKADVELAPDLTPKDGKYDVMLPVAFPDEGTFDWLDTFLAKHPEYVELSDRKILEWAAASGLFRSKSMGLKASNDKPEFNFGLPGMDDLSVRRVL
;
A
#
# COMPACT_ATOMS: atom_id res chain seq x y z
N LYS A 1 13.62 -29.31 -25.04
CA LYS A 1 12.13 -29.30 -25.14
C LYS A 1 11.57 -29.44 -23.73
N GLN A 2 11.41 -28.33 -23.00
CA GLN A 2 10.79 -28.37 -21.67
C GLN A 2 9.27 -28.30 -21.85
N ALA A 3 8.59 -29.30 -21.30
CA ALA A 3 7.15 -29.46 -21.41
C ALA A 3 6.44 -28.43 -20.51
N ASN A 4 5.46 -27.76 -21.09
CA ASN A 4 4.60 -26.78 -20.44
C ASN A 4 3.74 -27.49 -19.37
N HIS A 5 4.10 -27.36 -18.09
CA HIS A 5 3.35 -27.96 -16.99
C HIS A 5 2.24 -27.00 -16.55
N GLN A 6 1.09 -27.09 -17.23
CA GLN A 6 -0.12 -26.34 -16.87
C GLN A 6 -0.75 -26.99 -15.63
N PRO A 7 -1.01 -26.26 -14.53
CA PRO A 7 -1.70 -26.81 -13.37
C PRO A 7 -3.14 -27.26 -13.72
N PRO A 8 -3.68 -28.29 -13.02
CA PRO A 8 -5.02 -28.79 -13.28
C PRO A 8 -6.09 -27.72 -13.01
N PRO A 9 -7.22 -27.73 -13.75
CA PRO A 9 -8.27 -26.74 -13.57
C PRO A 9 -8.90 -26.85 -12.16
N PRO A 10 -9.30 -25.72 -11.55
CA PRO A 10 -9.95 -25.72 -10.24
C PRO A 10 -11.31 -26.45 -10.29
N PRO A 11 -11.76 -27.03 -9.16
CA PRO A 11 -13.04 -27.72 -9.09
C PRO A 11 -14.20 -26.76 -9.39
N PRO A 12 -15.25 -27.23 -10.10
CA PRO A 12 -16.40 -26.40 -10.41
C PRO A 12 -17.16 -26.00 -9.12
N PRO A 13 -17.78 -24.81 -9.10
CA PRO A 13 -18.51 -24.33 -7.93
C PRO A 13 -19.72 -25.23 -7.64
N ALA A 14 -19.92 -25.57 -6.36
CA ALA A 14 -21.01 -26.46 -5.92
C ALA A 14 -22.41 -25.89 -6.22
N LYS A 15 -22.54 -24.56 -6.31
CA LYS A 15 -23.72 -23.84 -6.81
C LYS A 15 -23.28 -22.57 -7.54
N PRO A 16 -23.87 -22.22 -8.69
CA PRO A 16 -23.61 -20.94 -9.34
C PRO A 16 -24.12 -19.79 -8.46
N LEU A 17 -23.29 -18.75 -8.28
CA LEU A 17 -23.70 -17.53 -7.59
C LEU A 17 -24.77 -16.81 -8.43
N PRO A 18 -25.78 -16.18 -7.80
CA PRO A 18 -26.86 -15.48 -8.52
C PRO A 18 -26.40 -14.17 -9.18
N PHE A 19 -25.11 -13.86 -9.15
CA PHE A 19 -24.50 -12.66 -9.73
C PHE A 19 -23.12 -13.00 -10.32
N LYS A 20 -22.69 -12.18 -11.28
CA LYS A 20 -21.37 -12.28 -11.90
C LYS A 20 -20.42 -11.32 -11.19
N CYS A 21 -19.43 -11.82 -10.45
CA CYS A 21 -18.31 -11.00 -9.97
C CYS A 21 -17.57 -10.42 -11.18
N ARG A 22 -17.56 -9.09 -11.32
CA ARG A 22 -16.74 -8.39 -12.32
C ARG A 22 -15.37 -8.11 -11.72
N THR A 23 -14.32 -8.25 -12.54
CA THR A 23 -12.97 -7.78 -12.17
C THR A 23 -12.93 -6.26 -12.23
N LEU A 24 -11.90 -5.64 -11.62
CA LEU A 24 -11.73 -4.18 -11.64
C LEU A 24 -11.78 -3.60 -13.07
N ALA A 25 -11.26 -4.34 -14.06
CA ALA A 25 -11.31 -3.97 -15.48
C ALA A 25 -12.75 -3.90 -16.06
N GLY A 26 -13.73 -4.49 -15.38
CA GLY A 26 -15.16 -4.43 -15.73
C GLY A 26 -15.97 -3.45 -14.88
N ALA A 27 -15.33 -2.64 -14.03
CA ALA A 27 -15.99 -1.58 -13.27
C ALA A 27 -16.57 -0.53 -14.23
N ALA A 28 -17.76 -0.01 -13.92
CA ALA A 28 -18.35 1.04 -14.74
C ALA A 28 -17.60 2.36 -14.50
N LYS A 29 -17.62 3.27 -15.49
CA LYS A 29 -17.01 4.61 -15.32
C LYS A 29 -17.61 5.39 -14.15
N ALA A 30 -18.85 5.10 -13.76
CA ALA A 30 -19.49 5.71 -12.59
C ALA A 30 -18.89 5.24 -11.26
N ASP A 31 -18.21 4.08 -11.26
CA ASP A 31 -17.63 3.46 -10.06
C ASP A 31 -16.11 3.69 -9.96
N VAL A 32 -15.53 4.47 -10.90
CA VAL A 32 -14.07 4.67 -11.00
C VAL A 32 -13.76 6.16 -11.11
N GLU A 33 -12.89 6.63 -10.21
CA GLU A 33 -12.25 7.94 -10.32
C GLU A 33 -10.87 7.78 -10.94
N LEU A 34 -10.61 8.53 -12.02
CA LEU A 34 -9.29 8.58 -12.64
C LEU A 34 -8.43 9.56 -11.86
N ALA A 35 -7.39 9.03 -11.20
CA ALA A 35 -6.38 9.86 -10.59
C ALA A 35 -5.69 10.72 -11.67
N PRO A 36 -5.34 11.99 -11.37
CA PRO A 36 -4.60 12.83 -12.28
C PRO A 36 -3.25 12.19 -12.63
N ASP A 37 -2.83 12.33 -13.89
CA ASP A 37 -1.49 11.90 -14.31
C ASP A 37 -0.45 12.86 -13.72
N LEU A 38 0.26 12.39 -12.70
CA LEU A 38 1.33 13.13 -12.02
C LEU A 38 2.69 12.93 -12.69
N THR A 39 2.75 12.22 -13.83
CA THR A 39 4.00 11.94 -14.52
C THR A 39 4.66 13.26 -14.96
N PRO A 40 5.87 13.57 -14.45
CA PRO A 40 6.59 14.77 -14.86
C PRO A 40 6.93 14.67 -16.34
N LYS A 41 6.84 15.80 -17.08
CA LYS A 41 7.13 15.85 -18.53
C LYS A 41 8.54 15.35 -18.86
N ASP A 42 9.49 15.54 -17.94
CA ASP A 42 10.88 15.13 -18.09
C ASP A 42 11.18 13.73 -17.53
N GLY A 43 10.17 13.03 -16.98
CA GLY A 43 10.29 11.69 -16.40
C GLY A 43 11.12 11.62 -15.10
N LYS A 44 11.52 12.77 -14.54
CA LYS A 44 12.29 12.88 -13.30
C LYS A 44 11.39 13.33 -12.16
N TYR A 45 11.58 12.75 -10.99
CA TYR A 45 10.87 13.11 -9.77
C TYR A 45 11.80 13.83 -8.80
N ASP A 46 11.26 14.85 -8.12
CA ASP A 46 11.94 15.50 -7.00
C ASP A 46 11.67 14.71 -5.73
N VAL A 47 12.75 14.25 -5.08
CA VAL A 47 12.68 13.45 -3.85
C VAL A 47 13.17 14.30 -2.68
N MET A 48 12.31 14.47 -1.68
CA MET A 48 12.66 15.11 -0.41
C MET A 48 12.79 14.06 0.69
N LEU A 49 13.95 14.02 1.35
CA LEU A 49 14.21 13.15 2.50
C LEU A 49 14.41 14.01 3.75
N PRO A 50 13.38 14.21 4.59
CA PRO A 50 13.52 14.97 5.82
C PRO A 50 14.46 14.26 6.81
N VAL A 51 15.42 15.00 7.36
CA VAL A 51 16.29 14.56 8.45
C VAL A 51 15.91 15.35 9.69
N ALA A 52 15.47 14.64 10.73
CA ALA A 52 14.97 15.25 11.94
C ALA A 52 15.32 14.42 13.18
N PHE A 53 15.20 15.04 14.35
CA PHE A 53 15.42 14.36 15.61
C PHE A 53 14.17 13.56 16.02
N PRO A 54 14.34 12.38 16.65
CA PRO A 54 13.23 11.62 17.22
C PRO A 54 12.43 12.47 18.21
N ASP A 55 11.11 12.29 18.22
CA ASP A 55 10.18 12.97 19.14
C ASP A 55 10.15 14.52 19.09
N GLU A 56 10.79 15.16 18.11
CA GLU A 56 10.81 16.63 17.93
C GLU A 56 9.75 17.13 16.93
N GLY A 57 8.64 16.41 16.76
CA GLY A 57 7.51 16.86 15.92
C GLY A 57 7.70 16.69 14.42
N THR A 58 8.55 15.75 13.98
CA THR A 58 8.82 15.49 12.55
C THR A 58 7.55 15.22 11.73
N PHE A 59 6.63 14.41 12.26
CA PHE A 59 5.38 14.09 11.57
C PHE A 59 4.43 15.29 11.51
N ASP A 60 4.37 16.12 12.54
CA ASP A 60 3.54 17.34 12.55
C ASP A 60 4.02 18.35 11.50
N TRP A 61 5.35 18.49 11.36
CA TRP A 61 5.95 19.28 10.29
C TRP A 61 5.62 18.69 8.91
N LEU A 62 5.75 17.37 8.75
CA LEU A 62 5.47 16.68 7.49
C LEU A 62 4.00 16.85 7.06
N ASP A 63 3.07 16.73 8.00
CA ASP A 63 1.64 16.95 7.74
C ASP A 63 1.37 18.40 7.32
N THR A 64 2.02 19.36 7.98
CA THR A 64 1.94 20.79 7.60
C THR A 64 2.57 21.06 6.24
N PHE A 65 3.68 20.40 5.90
CA PHE A 65 4.34 20.51 4.62
C PHE A 65 3.46 19.98 3.49
N LEU A 66 2.92 18.75 3.64
CA LEU A 66 2.05 18.13 2.64
C LEU A 66 0.75 18.93 2.44
N ALA A 67 0.20 19.53 3.50
CA ALA A 67 -0.96 20.42 3.38
C ALA A 67 -0.69 21.67 2.53
N LYS A 68 0.56 22.16 2.53
CA LYS A 68 1.00 23.31 1.70
C LYS A 68 1.46 22.89 0.31
N HIS A 69 1.88 21.63 0.16
CA HIS A 69 2.49 21.07 -1.03
C HIS A 69 1.77 19.78 -1.46
N PRO A 70 0.51 19.87 -1.94
CA PRO A 70 -0.29 18.70 -2.35
C PRO A 70 0.30 17.95 -3.55
N GLU A 71 1.28 18.52 -4.24
CA GLU A 71 2.05 17.88 -5.31
C GLU A 71 2.98 16.77 -4.82
N TYR A 72 3.33 16.76 -3.53
CA TYR A 72 4.17 15.72 -2.95
C TYR A 72 3.33 14.53 -2.47
N VAL A 73 3.82 13.34 -2.78
CA VAL A 73 3.29 12.08 -2.24
C VAL A 73 4.23 11.59 -1.17
N GLU A 74 3.70 11.29 0.01
CA GLU A 74 4.48 10.72 1.09
C GLU A 74 4.72 9.22 0.87
N LEU A 75 5.99 8.82 0.92
CA LEU A 75 6.42 7.42 0.91
C LEU A 75 7.01 7.08 2.27
N SER A 76 6.21 6.44 3.14
CA SER A 76 6.63 6.12 4.51
C SER A 76 5.95 4.87 5.05
N ASP A 77 6.50 4.32 6.13
CA ASP A 77 5.91 3.17 6.83
C ASP A 77 4.50 3.48 7.34
N ARG A 78 4.24 4.69 7.86
CA ARG A 78 2.89 5.06 8.32
C ARG A 78 1.86 5.03 7.19
N LYS A 79 2.26 5.42 5.96
CA LYS A 79 1.39 5.37 4.79
C LYS A 79 1.13 3.95 4.30
N ILE A 80 2.11 3.05 4.37
CA ILE A 80 1.86 1.63 4.08
C ILE A 80 0.89 1.03 5.09
N LEU A 81 1.02 1.40 6.38
CA LEU A 81 0.14 0.92 7.43
C LEU A 81 -1.30 1.44 7.32
N GLU A 82 -1.46 2.69 6.86
CA GLU A 82 -2.75 3.29 6.52
C GLU A 82 -3.39 2.55 5.34
N TRP A 83 -2.64 2.35 4.26
CA TRP A 83 -3.09 1.58 3.10
C TRP A 83 -3.50 0.16 3.46
N ALA A 84 -2.70 -0.52 4.28
CA ALA A 84 -2.99 -1.88 4.70
C ALA A 84 -4.30 -1.96 5.51
N ALA A 85 -4.49 -1.04 6.47
CA ALA A 85 -5.71 -0.95 7.25
C ALA A 85 -6.93 -0.66 6.35
N ALA A 86 -6.82 0.27 5.41
CA ALA A 86 -7.87 0.58 4.43
C ALA A 86 -8.17 -0.62 3.51
N SER A 87 -7.17 -1.45 3.22
CA SER A 87 -7.30 -2.68 2.43
C SER A 87 -7.92 -3.85 3.23
N GLY A 88 -8.31 -3.63 4.48
CA GLY A 88 -8.95 -4.63 5.34
C GLY A 88 -7.97 -5.57 6.05
N LEU A 89 -6.67 -5.26 6.04
CA LEU A 89 -5.68 -6.03 6.78
C LEU A 89 -5.78 -5.68 8.27
N PHE A 90 -5.97 -6.72 9.09
CA PHE A 90 -6.05 -6.57 10.53
C PHE A 90 -4.67 -6.77 11.16
N ARG A 91 -4.21 -5.79 11.92
CA ARG A 91 -3.00 -5.94 12.75
C ARG A 91 -3.35 -6.64 14.05
N SER A 92 -2.53 -7.62 14.43
CA SER A 92 -2.53 -8.13 15.79
C SER A 92 -2.30 -6.96 16.77
N LYS A 93 -3.09 -6.87 17.84
CA LYS A 93 -2.88 -5.87 18.92
C LYS A 93 -1.58 -6.10 19.70
N SER A 94 -0.83 -7.18 19.43
CA SER A 94 0.48 -7.40 20.02
C SER A 94 1.49 -6.41 19.42
N MET A 95 1.76 -5.33 20.15
CA MET A 95 2.98 -4.54 19.95
C MET A 95 4.15 -5.45 20.32
N GLY A 96 5.01 -5.75 19.35
CA GLY A 96 6.27 -6.41 19.60
C GLY A 96 7.18 -5.52 20.44
N LEU A 97 8.13 -6.12 21.14
CA LEU A 97 9.12 -5.45 21.99
C LEU A 97 9.99 -4.40 21.24
N LYS A 98 9.86 -4.29 19.92
CA LYS A 98 10.67 -3.42 19.05
C LYS A 98 9.89 -2.26 18.41
N ALA A 99 8.60 -2.11 18.71
CA ALA A 99 7.80 -1.01 18.18
C ALA A 99 8.23 0.34 18.78
N SER A 100 8.31 1.39 17.96
CA SER A 100 8.47 2.78 18.40
C SER A 100 7.50 3.69 17.66
N ASN A 101 7.28 4.90 18.17
CA ASN A 101 6.41 5.89 17.52
C ASN A 101 6.91 6.27 16.12
N ASP A 102 8.23 6.32 15.92
CA ASP A 102 8.86 6.63 14.62
C ASP A 102 8.93 5.42 13.67
N LYS A 103 8.92 4.20 14.21
CA LYS A 103 8.99 2.95 13.44
C LYS A 103 7.83 2.05 13.84
N PRO A 104 6.64 2.31 13.28
CA PRO A 104 5.48 1.49 13.58
C PRO A 104 5.67 0.10 12.98
N GLU A 105 5.26 -0.92 13.75
CA GLU A 105 5.46 -2.32 13.39
C GLU A 105 4.33 -2.82 12.47
N PHE A 106 4.67 -3.74 11.56
CA PHE A 106 3.75 -4.24 10.54
C PHE A 106 2.86 -5.36 11.10
N ASN A 107 3.44 -6.43 11.68
CA ASN A 107 2.76 -7.52 12.39
C ASN A 107 1.37 -7.93 11.84
N PHE A 108 1.28 -8.11 10.52
CA PHE A 108 0.07 -8.57 9.84
C PHE A 108 0.00 -10.09 9.72
N GLY A 109 1.07 -10.81 10.08
CA GLY A 109 1.20 -12.25 9.83
C GLY A 109 1.43 -12.57 8.35
N LEU A 110 1.85 -11.57 7.56
CA LEU A 110 2.09 -11.69 6.14
C LEU A 110 3.58 -11.49 5.87
N PRO A 111 4.30 -12.51 5.33
CA PRO A 111 5.74 -12.42 5.13
C PRO A 111 6.15 -11.16 4.38
N GLY A 112 5.48 -10.82 3.28
CA GLY A 112 5.82 -9.65 2.46
C GLY A 112 5.59 -8.29 3.10
N MET A 113 4.89 -8.24 4.25
CA MET A 113 4.70 -7.02 5.03
C MET A 113 5.61 -6.99 6.25
N ASP A 114 5.73 -8.14 6.94
CA ASP A 114 6.43 -8.24 8.21
C ASP A 114 7.96 -8.31 8.03
N ASP A 115 8.44 -8.73 6.85
CA ASP A 115 9.86 -8.70 6.48
C ASP A 115 10.30 -7.38 5.83
N LEU A 116 9.40 -6.38 5.77
CA LEU A 116 9.60 -5.07 5.16
C LEU A 116 9.84 -5.09 3.63
N SER A 117 9.64 -6.22 2.96
CA SER A 117 9.81 -6.31 1.49
C SER A 117 8.79 -5.46 0.72
N VAL A 118 7.64 -5.14 1.33
CA VAL A 118 6.65 -4.17 0.80
C VAL A 118 7.28 -2.82 0.45
N ARG A 119 8.35 -2.40 1.15
CA ARG A 119 9.07 -1.15 0.87
C ARG A 119 9.77 -1.14 -0.49
N ARG A 120 10.02 -2.30 -1.10
CA ARG A 120 10.65 -2.41 -2.44
C ARG A 120 9.70 -2.10 -3.59
N VAL A 121 8.40 -1.98 -3.29
CA VAL A 121 7.34 -1.71 -4.27
C VAL A 121 6.95 -0.23 -4.26
N LEU A 122 7.45 0.53 -3.28
CA LEU A 122 7.44 2.00 -3.29
C LEU A 122 8.55 2.50 -4.23
#